data_AF-A0A963EWQ0-F1
#
_entry.id   AF-A0A963EWQ0-F1
#
_cell.length_a   1.000
_cell.length_b   1.000
_cell.length_c   1.000
_cell.angle_alpha   90.00
_cell.angle_beta   90.00
_cell.angle_gamma   90.00
#
_symmetry.space_group_name_H-M   'P 1'
#
loop_
_entity.id
_entity.type
_entity.pdbx_description
1 polymer ?
#
loop_
_entity_poly.entity_id
_entity_poly.type
_entity_poly.pdbx_seq_one_letter_code
_entity_poly.pdbx_strand_id
1 'polypeptide(L)'
;MRLRPLLDVLVFCLLALLLLQQLQWSGRRLLAEALAYPAVARLAWWQHWDIDPDDAAWQPQRQALAGALRYMPDDPELLANLGDLYTQRLGGDALDARQVNEAVYLGSRAYLQSLRQRPTWVRDWDDLALIKYNEGLYTDADYQLALRQMVRFGSQRGDQVGLVIDLGIESWGELDDVTRSIIVQRTNFEQVRAQREADATAGVDLGQQLGY
;
A
#
# COMPACT_ATOMS: atom_id res chain seq x y z
N MET A 1 41.18 -41.29 1.21
CA MET A 1 41.46 -40.12 0.34
C MET A 1 40.54 -39.98 -0.89
N ARG A 2 39.36 -40.64 -0.96
CA ARG A 2 38.45 -40.60 -2.14
C ARG A 2 37.17 -39.76 -1.98
N LEU A 3 37.01 -39.03 -0.88
CA LEU A 3 35.77 -38.27 -0.59
C LEU A 3 35.68 -36.93 -1.33
N ARG A 4 36.83 -36.33 -1.68
CA ARG A 4 36.89 -35.02 -2.35
C ARG A 4 36.14 -34.96 -3.70
N PRO A 5 36.32 -35.90 -4.65
CA PRO A 5 35.60 -35.83 -5.93
C PRO A 5 34.08 -35.99 -5.79
N LEU A 6 33.60 -36.72 -4.78
CA LEU A 6 32.15 -36.85 -4.52
C LEU A 6 31.56 -35.53 -3.99
N LEU A 7 32.31 -34.83 -3.14
CA LEU A 7 31.92 -33.51 -2.64
C LEU A 7 31.81 -32.51 -3.79
N ASP A 8 32.81 -32.48 -4.68
CA ASP A 8 32.85 -31.51 -5.80
C ASP A 8 31.67 -31.71 -6.77
N VAL A 9 31.34 -32.96 -7.10
CA VAL A 9 30.16 -33.28 -7.94
C VAL A 9 28.86 -32.86 -7.23
N LEU A 10 28.72 -33.12 -5.94
CA LEU A 10 27.53 -32.74 -5.17
C LEU A 10 27.36 -31.22 -5.13
N VAL A 11 28.43 -30.47 -4.90
CA VAL A 11 28.41 -29.00 -4.92
C VAL A 11 28.01 -28.48 -6.30
N PHE A 12 28.58 -29.04 -7.37
CA PHE A 12 28.22 -28.67 -8.73
C PHE A 12 26.73 -28.92 -9.02
N CYS A 13 26.20 -30.08 -8.64
CA CYS A 13 24.79 -30.41 -8.80
C CYS A 13 23.87 -29.45 -8.01
N LEU A 14 24.24 -29.08 -6.78
CA LEU A 14 23.49 -28.12 -5.97
C LEU A 14 23.47 -26.73 -6.61
N LEU A 15 24.61 -26.26 -7.13
CA LEU A 15 24.69 -24.99 -7.84
C LEU A 15 23.85 -25.00 -9.13
N ALA A 16 23.90 -26.09 -9.90
CA ALA A 16 23.07 -26.23 -11.09
C ALA A 16 21.57 -26.21 -10.76
N LEU A 17 21.15 -26.87 -9.69
CA LEU A 17 19.76 -26.84 -9.21
C LEU A 17 19.33 -25.44 -8.77
N LEU A 18 20.19 -24.73 -8.02
CA LEU A 18 19.93 -23.34 -7.61
C LEU A 18 19.75 -22.43 -8.84
N LEU A 19 20.61 -22.56 -9.86
CA LEU A 19 20.52 -21.77 -11.09
C LEU A 19 19.23 -22.07 -11.87
N LEU A 20 18.83 -23.34 -11.97
CA LEU A 20 17.56 -23.71 -12.61
C LEU A 20 16.36 -23.13 -11.86
N GLN A 21 16.39 -23.15 -10.52
CA GLN A 21 15.34 -22.55 -9.70
C GLN A 21 15.27 -21.03 -9.89
N GLN A 22 16.42 -20.34 -9.95
CA GLN A 22 16.49 -18.91 -10.22
C GLN A 22 15.98 -18.57 -11.62
N LEU A 23 16.36 -19.35 -12.63
CA LEU A 23 15.88 -19.17 -14.01
C LEU A 23 14.37 -19.37 -14.11
N GLN A 24 13.83 -20.39 -13.44
CA GLN A 24 12.39 -20.62 -13.39
C GLN A 24 11.64 -19.48 -12.67
N TRP A 25 12.18 -18.97 -11.56
CA TRP A 25 11.59 -17.85 -10.83
C TRP A 25 11.59 -16.58 -11.68
N SER A 26 12.72 -16.22 -12.29
CA SER A 26 12.85 -15.05 -13.17
C SER A 26 11.96 -15.16 -14.41
N GLY A 27 11.85 -16.35 -15.02
CA GLY A 27 10.96 -16.59 -16.15
C GLY A 27 9.49 -16.39 -15.79
N ARG A 28 9.06 -16.89 -14.62
CA ARG A 28 7.68 -16.66 -14.12
C ARG A 28 7.42 -15.18 -13.85
N ARG A 29 8.38 -14.49 -13.24
CA ARG A 29 8.28 -13.05 -12.98
C ARG A 29 8.14 -12.24 -14.26
N LEU A 30 9.00 -12.49 -15.25
CA LEU A 30 8.95 -11.82 -16.56
C LEU A 30 7.59 -12.00 -17.24
N LEU A 31 7.05 -13.22 -17.23
CA LEU A 31 5.72 -13.51 -17.78
C LEU A 31 4.61 -12.78 -17.01
N ALA A 32 4.69 -12.73 -15.68
CA ALA A 32 3.73 -12.01 -14.85
C ALA A 32 3.74 -10.51 -15.17
N GLU A 33 4.92 -9.90 -15.22
CA GLU A 33 5.10 -8.48 -15.54
C GLU A 33 4.59 -8.17 -16.97
N ALA A 34 4.92 -9.00 -17.95
CA ALA A 34 4.44 -8.82 -19.32
C ALA A 34 2.90 -8.88 -19.44
N LEU A 35 2.25 -9.77 -18.67
CA LEU A 35 0.80 -9.87 -18.61
C LEU A 35 0.15 -8.69 -17.87
N ALA A 36 0.77 -8.22 -16.78
CA ALA A 36 0.26 -7.14 -15.96
C ALA A 36 0.46 -5.75 -16.58
N TYR A 37 1.53 -5.55 -17.35
CA TYR A 37 1.96 -4.24 -17.83
C TYR A 37 0.84 -3.40 -18.47
N PRO A 38 0.01 -3.92 -19.40
CA PRO A 38 -1.07 -3.13 -19.98
C PRO A 38 -2.11 -2.67 -18.96
N ALA A 39 -2.39 -3.50 -17.94
CA ALA A 39 -3.34 -3.18 -16.88
C ALA A 39 -2.78 -2.13 -15.92
N VAL A 40 -1.52 -2.27 -15.50
CA VAL A 40 -0.84 -1.28 -14.63
C VAL A 40 -0.73 0.07 -15.33
N ALA A 41 -0.32 0.10 -16.59
CA ALA A 41 -0.24 1.33 -17.37
C ALA A 41 -1.60 2.00 -17.53
N ARG A 42 -2.66 1.22 -17.74
CA ARG A 42 -4.02 1.75 -17.85
C ARG A 42 -4.55 2.28 -16.53
N LEU A 43 -4.31 1.57 -15.43
CA LEU A 43 -4.68 1.98 -14.09
C LEU A 43 -4.02 3.31 -13.72
N ALA A 44 -2.72 3.43 -13.94
CA ALA A 44 -1.98 4.67 -13.71
C ALA A 44 -2.54 5.83 -14.54
N TRP A 45 -2.96 5.57 -15.79
CA TRP A 45 -3.61 6.58 -16.63
C TRP A 45 -4.98 7.00 -16.08
N TRP A 46 -5.81 6.07 -15.62
CA TRP A 46 -7.09 6.39 -14.98
C TRP A 46 -6.92 7.23 -13.72
N GLN A 47 -6.00 6.84 -12.85
CA GLN A 47 -5.71 7.57 -11.61
C GLN A 47 -5.16 8.97 -11.90
N HIS A 48 -4.32 9.12 -12.91
CA HIS A 48 -3.75 10.43 -13.25
C HIS A 48 -4.79 11.42 -13.79
N TRP A 49 -5.79 10.93 -14.52
CA TRP A 49 -6.83 11.75 -15.14
C TRP A 49 -8.18 11.71 -14.42
N ASP A 50 -8.24 11.07 -13.26
CA ASP A 50 -9.46 10.89 -12.47
C ASP A 50 -10.62 10.29 -13.30
N ILE A 51 -10.34 9.19 -13.98
CA ILE A 51 -11.28 8.53 -14.88
C ILE A 51 -11.86 7.29 -14.21
N ASP A 52 -13.18 7.28 -14.04
CA ASP A 52 -13.90 6.12 -13.59
C ASP A 52 -14.21 5.16 -14.73
N PRO A 53 -13.62 3.95 -14.74
CA PRO A 53 -13.83 3.02 -15.83
C PRO A 53 -15.21 2.36 -15.73
N ASP A 54 -15.88 2.24 -16.87
CA ASP A 54 -17.03 1.36 -17.01
C ASP A 54 -16.61 -0.12 -16.92
N ASP A 55 -17.60 -1.03 -16.84
CA ASP A 55 -17.32 -2.47 -16.73
C ASP A 55 -16.53 -3.02 -17.92
N ALA A 56 -16.81 -2.53 -19.13
CA ALA A 56 -16.17 -3.00 -20.35
C ALA A 56 -14.68 -2.64 -20.37
N ALA A 57 -14.35 -1.46 -19.86
CA ALA A 57 -12.98 -0.99 -19.70
C ALA A 57 -12.31 -1.65 -18.50
N TRP A 58 -12.99 -1.86 -17.37
CA TRP A 58 -12.37 -2.38 -16.14
C TRP A 58 -12.07 -3.88 -16.16
N GLN A 59 -12.97 -4.69 -16.72
CA GLN A 59 -12.87 -6.16 -16.66
C GLN A 59 -11.59 -6.77 -17.27
N PRO A 60 -11.10 -6.35 -18.44
CA PRO A 60 -9.89 -6.94 -19.03
C PRO A 60 -8.65 -6.67 -18.15
N GLN A 61 -8.64 -5.58 -17.40
CA GLN A 61 -7.51 -5.16 -16.55
C GLN A 61 -7.48 -6.03 -15.30
N ARG A 62 -8.66 -6.33 -14.74
CA ARG A 62 -8.79 -7.33 -13.68
C ARG A 62 -8.30 -8.69 -14.16
N GLN A 63 -8.72 -9.12 -15.35
CA GLN A 63 -8.31 -10.42 -15.90
C GLN A 63 -6.80 -10.51 -16.13
N ALA A 64 -6.18 -9.42 -16.61
CA ALA A 64 -4.73 -9.34 -16.81
C ALA A 64 -3.96 -9.45 -15.49
N LEU A 65 -4.32 -8.67 -14.46
CA LEU A 65 -3.69 -8.75 -13.13
C LEU A 65 -3.93 -10.11 -12.46
N ALA A 66 -5.15 -10.64 -12.52
CA ALA A 66 -5.45 -11.98 -12.01
C ALA A 66 -4.65 -13.07 -12.77
N GLY A 67 -4.45 -12.88 -14.08
CA GLY A 67 -3.61 -13.74 -14.91
C GLY A 67 -2.14 -13.70 -14.48
N ALA A 68 -1.59 -12.50 -14.24
CA ALA A 68 -0.23 -12.32 -13.74
C ALA A 68 -0.02 -12.97 -12.37
N LEU A 69 -0.98 -12.82 -11.44
CA LEU A 69 -0.95 -13.45 -10.11
C LEU A 69 -0.96 -14.99 -10.16
N ARG A 70 -1.41 -15.63 -11.26
CA ARG A 70 -1.25 -17.10 -11.41
C ARG A 70 0.21 -17.51 -11.53
N TYR A 71 1.07 -16.66 -12.09
CA TYR A 71 2.50 -16.90 -12.19
C TYR A 71 3.23 -16.52 -10.92
N MET A 72 2.79 -15.44 -10.25
CA MET A 72 3.41 -14.88 -9.05
C MET A 72 2.34 -14.54 -7.99
N PRO A 73 1.81 -15.54 -7.26
CA PRO A 73 0.62 -15.36 -6.41
C PRO A 73 0.84 -14.49 -5.17
N ASP A 74 2.07 -14.42 -4.70
CA ASP A 74 2.46 -13.65 -3.52
C ASP A 74 3.27 -12.40 -3.89
N ASP A 75 3.25 -11.97 -5.16
CA ASP A 75 3.92 -10.73 -5.55
C ASP A 75 3.18 -9.52 -4.99
N PRO A 76 3.79 -8.76 -4.08
CA PRO A 76 3.07 -7.71 -3.37
C PRO A 76 2.77 -6.50 -4.26
N GLU A 77 3.53 -6.28 -5.33
CA GLU A 77 3.24 -5.19 -6.27
C GLU A 77 2.02 -5.51 -7.13
N LEU A 78 1.93 -6.74 -7.66
CA LEU A 78 0.73 -7.19 -8.37
C LEU A 78 -0.51 -7.21 -7.47
N LEU A 79 -0.36 -7.63 -6.21
CA LEU A 79 -1.44 -7.61 -5.23
C LEU A 79 -1.89 -6.17 -4.92
N ALA A 80 -0.96 -5.24 -4.72
CA ALA A 80 -1.33 -3.86 -4.46
C ALA A 80 -1.98 -3.20 -5.70
N ASN A 81 -1.47 -3.44 -6.91
CA ASN A 81 -2.10 -2.99 -8.16
C ASN A 81 -3.52 -3.57 -8.33
N LEU A 82 -3.76 -4.81 -7.89
CA LEU A 82 -5.11 -5.38 -7.89
C LEU A 82 -6.01 -4.67 -6.87
N GLY A 83 -5.48 -4.33 -5.69
CA GLY A 83 -6.17 -3.48 -4.72
C GLY A 83 -6.55 -2.14 -5.32
N ASP A 84 -5.58 -1.45 -5.92
CA ASP A 84 -5.74 -0.16 -6.58
C ASP A 84 -6.80 -0.21 -7.69
N LEU A 85 -6.82 -1.30 -8.46
CA LEU A 85 -7.84 -1.51 -9.50
C LEU A 85 -9.26 -1.65 -8.91
N TYR A 86 -9.43 -2.32 -7.77
CA TYR A 86 -10.72 -2.40 -7.09
C TYR A 86 -11.13 -1.08 -6.46
N THR A 87 -10.19 -0.34 -5.88
CA THR A 87 -10.43 1.03 -5.37
C THR A 87 -10.89 1.95 -6.51
N GLN A 88 -10.23 1.91 -7.67
CA GLN A 88 -10.64 2.67 -8.84
C GLN A 88 -12.04 2.28 -9.34
N ARG A 89 -12.49 1.03 -9.11
CA ARG A 89 -13.83 0.61 -9.51
C ARG A 89 -14.91 1.37 -8.75
N LEU A 90 -14.64 1.73 -7.48
CA LEU A 90 -15.61 2.36 -6.58
C LEU A 90 -15.99 3.79 -6.98
N GLY A 91 -15.17 4.49 -7.78
CA GLY A 91 -15.55 5.80 -8.32
C GLY A 91 -16.63 5.73 -9.41
N GLY A 92 -16.91 4.55 -9.98
CA GLY A 92 -17.88 4.41 -11.07
C GLY A 92 -19.35 4.64 -10.64
N ASP A 93 -20.01 5.60 -11.29
CA ASP A 93 -21.39 6.06 -11.04
C ASP A 93 -22.51 4.99 -11.11
N ALA A 94 -22.22 3.76 -11.56
CA ALA A 94 -23.21 2.74 -11.87
C ALA A 94 -23.08 1.43 -11.07
N LEU A 95 -22.42 1.45 -9.91
CA LEU A 95 -22.32 0.27 -9.05
C LEU A 95 -23.56 0.05 -8.21
N ASP A 96 -24.06 -1.18 -8.16
CA ASP A 96 -24.99 -1.60 -7.13
C ASP A 96 -24.28 -1.92 -5.80
N ALA A 97 -25.04 -2.00 -4.71
CA ALA A 97 -24.50 -2.27 -3.37
C ALA A 97 -23.73 -3.60 -3.28
N ARG A 98 -24.06 -4.60 -4.11
CA ARG A 98 -23.34 -5.87 -4.13
C ARG A 98 -21.97 -5.69 -4.78
N GLN A 99 -21.90 -4.96 -5.89
CA GLN A 99 -20.65 -4.67 -6.60
C GLN A 99 -19.72 -3.81 -5.75
N VAL A 100 -20.25 -2.80 -5.03
CA VAL A 100 -19.50 -2.02 -4.04
C VAL A 100 -18.90 -2.95 -2.98
N ASN A 101 -19.74 -3.73 -2.29
CA ASN A 101 -19.27 -4.66 -1.25
C ASN A 101 -18.21 -5.66 -1.76
N GLU A 102 -18.37 -6.17 -2.99
CA GLU A 102 -17.39 -7.06 -3.62
C GLU A 102 -16.07 -6.34 -3.87
N ALA A 103 -16.09 -5.13 -4.43
CA ALA A 103 -14.88 -4.36 -4.70
C ALA A 103 -14.13 -3.99 -3.41
N VAL A 104 -14.85 -3.55 -2.37
CA VAL A 104 -14.28 -3.25 -1.06
C VAL A 104 -13.62 -4.49 -0.45
N TYR A 105 -14.33 -5.62 -0.46
CA TYR A 105 -13.81 -6.87 0.08
C TYR A 105 -12.56 -7.33 -0.68
N LEU A 106 -12.63 -7.42 -2.02
CA LEU A 106 -11.52 -7.92 -2.83
C LEU A 106 -10.32 -6.97 -2.83
N GLY A 107 -10.56 -5.66 -2.89
CA GLY A 107 -9.51 -4.64 -2.79
C GLY A 107 -8.79 -4.70 -1.44
N SER A 108 -9.54 -4.68 -0.34
CA SER A 108 -8.97 -4.80 1.01
C SER A 108 -8.16 -6.09 1.18
N ARG A 109 -8.66 -7.21 0.66
CA ARG A 109 -7.97 -8.50 0.71
C ARG A 109 -6.66 -8.48 -0.06
N ALA A 110 -6.63 -7.82 -1.22
CA ALA A 110 -5.42 -7.69 -2.03
C ALA A 110 -4.36 -6.85 -1.30
N TYR A 111 -4.73 -5.70 -0.72
CA TYR A 111 -3.81 -4.90 0.11
C TYR A 111 -3.29 -5.68 1.31
N LEU A 112 -4.16 -6.37 2.07
CA LEU A 112 -3.73 -7.18 3.21
C LEU A 112 -2.77 -8.30 2.81
N GLN A 113 -2.95 -8.91 1.64
CA GLN A 113 -2.02 -9.91 1.12
C GLN A 113 -0.67 -9.29 0.74
N SER A 114 -0.67 -8.11 0.10
CA SER A 114 0.57 -7.36 -0.17
C SER A 114 1.31 -7.02 1.13
N LEU A 115 0.59 -6.52 2.13
CA LEU A 115 1.12 -6.11 3.43
C LEU A 115 1.69 -7.27 4.26
N ARG A 116 1.28 -8.53 4.01
CA ARG A 116 1.95 -9.69 4.61
C ARG A 116 3.39 -9.86 4.14
N GLN A 117 3.68 -9.45 2.89
CA GLN A 117 5.04 -9.50 2.33
C GLN A 117 5.82 -8.22 2.63
N ARG A 118 5.12 -7.07 2.72
CA ARG A 118 5.71 -5.74 2.96
C ARG A 118 5.01 -5.01 4.12
N PRO A 119 5.14 -5.48 5.38
CA PRO A 119 4.36 -4.95 6.50
C PRO A 119 4.69 -3.48 6.86
N THR A 120 5.82 -2.97 6.40
CA THR A 120 6.26 -1.58 6.63
C THR A 120 5.94 -0.65 5.46
N TRP A 121 5.28 -1.15 4.40
CA TRP A 121 5.01 -0.37 3.20
C TRP A 121 3.78 0.51 3.38
N VAL A 122 4.03 1.77 3.75
CA VAL A 122 2.97 2.67 4.22
C VAL A 122 1.90 2.93 3.17
N ARG A 123 2.27 3.01 1.89
CA ARG A 123 1.30 3.26 0.81
C ARG A 123 0.13 2.27 0.83
N ASP A 124 0.42 0.97 0.97
CA ASP A 124 -0.64 -0.05 0.98
C ASP A 124 -1.49 0.01 2.27
N TRP A 125 -0.95 0.56 3.37
CA TRP A 125 -1.74 0.88 4.57
C TRP A 125 -2.64 2.10 4.35
N ASP A 126 -2.13 3.14 3.68
CA ASP A 126 -2.93 4.31 3.31
C ASP A 126 -4.11 3.90 2.43
N ASP A 127 -3.84 3.11 1.39
CA ASP A 127 -4.86 2.66 0.44
C ASP A 127 -5.90 1.74 1.13
N LEU A 128 -5.46 0.86 2.04
CA LEU A 128 -6.37 0.04 2.86
C LEU A 128 -7.22 0.90 3.81
N ALA A 129 -6.66 1.94 4.41
CA ALA A 129 -7.40 2.85 5.28
C ALA A 129 -8.45 3.63 4.47
N LEU A 130 -8.08 4.13 3.29
CA LEU A 130 -8.95 4.91 2.42
C LEU A 130 -10.14 4.09 1.89
N ILE A 131 -9.91 2.88 1.37
CA ILE A 131 -11.00 2.04 0.85
C ILE A 131 -12.00 1.68 1.96
N LYS A 132 -11.53 1.48 3.20
CA LYS A 132 -12.42 1.21 4.35
C LYS A 132 -13.12 2.47 4.85
N TYR A 133 -12.41 3.60 4.85
CA TYR A 133 -12.94 4.89 5.29
C TYR A 133 -14.09 5.38 4.40
N ASN A 134 -13.89 5.34 3.08
CA ASN A 134 -14.89 5.81 2.11
C ASN A 134 -16.22 5.04 2.21
N GLU A 135 -16.16 3.83 2.77
CA GLU A 135 -17.31 2.92 2.91
C GLU A 135 -17.87 2.89 4.33
N GLY A 136 -17.42 3.80 5.20
CA GLY A 136 -17.90 3.92 6.58
C GLY A 136 -17.54 2.74 7.48
N LEU A 137 -16.49 1.98 7.16
CA LEU A 137 -16.09 0.78 7.89
C LEU A 137 -15.17 1.09 9.08
N TYR A 138 -15.51 2.10 9.89
CA TYR A 138 -14.58 2.61 10.91
C TYR A 138 -14.39 1.65 12.10
N THR A 139 -15.39 0.82 12.42
CA THR A 139 -15.26 -0.23 13.45
C THR A 139 -14.50 -1.48 12.97
N ASP A 140 -14.16 -1.57 11.69
CA ASP A 140 -13.46 -2.73 11.11
C ASP A 140 -12.02 -2.81 11.67
N ALA A 141 -11.61 -4.00 12.10
CA ALA A 141 -10.30 -4.22 12.70
C ALA A 141 -9.14 -3.89 11.74
N ASP A 142 -9.33 -4.10 10.43
CA ASP A 142 -8.31 -3.82 9.41
C ASP A 142 -8.15 -2.31 9.21
N TYR A 143 -9.24 -1.52 9.29
CA TYR A 143 -9.17 -0.05 9.26
C TYR A 143 -8.39 0.50 10.47
N GLN A 144 -8.77 0.05 11.67
CA GLN A 144 -8.09 0.41 12.91
C GLN A 144 -6.60 0.04 12.88
N LEU A 145 -6.29 -1.15 12.36
CA LEU A 145 -4.92 -1.60 12.18
C LEU A 145 -4.18 -0.71 11.19
N ALA A 146 -4.78 -0.35 10.06
CA ALA A 146 -4.17 0.50 9.05
C ALA A 146 -3.77 1.86 9.62
N LEU A 147 -4.67 2.55 10.34
CA LEU A 147 -4.36 3.83 11.00
C LEU A 147 -3.16 3.70 11.95
N ARG A 148 -3.11 2.63 12.76
CA ARG A 148 -1.97 2.40 13.66
C ARG A 148 -0.66 2.18 12.91
N GLN A 149 -0.68 1.44 11.80
CA GLN A 149 0.53 1.21 11.01
C GLN A 149 0.96 2.46 10.23
N MET A 150 0.02 3.27 9.74
CA MET A 150 0.30 4.58 9.14
C MET A 150 1.04 5.49 10.13
N VAL A 151 0.60 5.59 11.39
CA VAL A 151 1.35 6.37 12.41
C VAL A 151 2.73 5.76 12.68
N ARG A 152 2.81 4.43 12.79
CA ARG A 152 4.05 3.71 13.12
C ARG A 152 5.12 3.87 12.05
N PHE A 153 4.75 3.75 10.77
CA PHE A 153 5.71 3.68 9.66
C PHE A 153 5.72 4.94 8.80
N GLY A 154 4.66 5.74 8.78
CA GLY A 154 4.52 6.97 7.97
C GLY A 154 5.16 8.21 8.58
N SER A 155 5.82 8.10 9.73
CA SER A 155 6.40 9.26 10.43
C SER A 155 7.45 10.04 9.64
N GLN A 156 8.06 9.43 8.62
CA GLN A 156 9.08 10.02 7.77
C GLN A 156 8.51 10.74 6.53
N ARG A 157 7.20 10.62 6.28
CA ARG A 157 6.51 11.18 5.13
C ARG A 157 5.54 12.27 5.58
N GLY A 158 5.89 13.53 5.36
CA GLY A 158 5.15 14.68 5.90
C GLY A 158 3.70 14.77 5.43
N ASP A 159 3.41 14.31 4.22
CA ASP A 159 2.08 14.21 3.61
C ASP A 159 1.17 13.19 4.34
N GLN A 160 1.72 12.08 4.82
CA GLN A 160 0.96 10.99 5.43
C GLN A 160 0.43 11.32 6.83
N VAL A 161 1.03 12.29 7.50
CA VAL A 161 0.62 12.68 8.85
C VAL A 161 -0.70 13.43 8.84
N GLY A 162 -0.93 14.27 7.84
CA GLY A 162 -2.21 14.95 7.64
C GLY A 162 -3.32 13.92 7.45
N LEU A 163 -3.13 13.02 6.48
CA LEU A 163 -4.12 11.99 6.16
C LEU A 163 -4.52 11.16 7.38
N VAL A 164 -3.58 10.63 8.16
CA VAL A 164 -3.92 9.79 9.32
C VAL A 164 -4.66 10.57 10.42
N ILE A 165 -4.35 11.85 10.59
CA ILE A 165 -5.05 12.73 11.54
C ILE A 165 -6.46 13.02 11.03
N ASP A 166 -6.62 13.36 9.75
CA ASP A 166 -7.92 13.67 9.12
C ASP A 166 -8.85 12.46 9.23
N LEU A 167 -8.41 11.29 8.77
CA LEU A 167 -9.16 10.03 8.90
C LEU A 167 -9.50 9.72 10.36
N GLY A 168 -8.56 9.93 11.28
CA GLY A 168 -8.74 9.64 12.70
C GLY A 168 -9.72 10.58 13.41
N ILE A 169 -9.78 11.86 13.02
CA ILE A 169 -10.73 12.84 13.56
C ILE A 169 -12.14 12.56 13.01
N GLU A 170 -12.27 12.30 11.71
CA GLU A 170 -13.57 12.08 11.07
C GLU A 170 -14.23 10.79 11.57
N SER A 171 -13.43 9.76 11.89
CA SER A 171 -13.91 8.50 12.45
C SER A 171 -13.87 8.42 13.98
N TRP A 172 -13.56 9.52 14.68
CA TRP A 172 -13.17 9.53 16.10
C TRP A 172 -14.13 8.77 17.04
N GLY A 173 -15.44 8.92 16.81
CA GLY A 173 -16.49 8.32 17.64
C GLY A 173 -16.54 6.79 17.58
N GLU A 174 -15.97 6.18 16.54
CA GLU A 174 -15.96 4.74 16.30
C GLU A 174 -14.59 4.09 16.55
N LEU A 175 -13.57 4.90 16.84
CA LEU A 175 -12.23 4.42 17.10
C LEU A 175 -12.11 3.68 18.44
N ASP A 176 -11.35 2.58 18.45
CA ASP A 176 -10.94 1.92 19.69
C ASP A 176 -9.99 2.81 20.52
N ASP A 177 -9.91 2.56 21.83
CA ASP A 177 -9.11 3.40 22.73
C ASP A 177 -7.61 3.41 22.35
N VAL A 178 -7.10 2.31 21.79
CA VAL A 178 -5.70 2.18 21.38
C VAL A 178 -5.43 3.11 20.20
N THR A 179 -6.25 3.04 19.15
CA THR A 179 -6.12 3.89 17.97
C THR A 179 -6.32 5.36 18.34
N ARG A 180 -7.33 5.70 19.16
CA ARG A 180 -7.50 7.08 19.66
C ARG A 180 -6.25 7.60 20.36
N SER A 181 -5.64 6.80 21.23
CA SER A 181 -4.43 7.20 21.95
C SER A 181 -3.25 7.48 21.01
N ILE A 182 -3.10 6.67 19.96
CA ILE A 182 -2.04 6.81 18.96
C ILE A 182 -2.24 8.07 18.12
N ILE A 183 -3.47 8.35 17.68
CA ILE A 183 -3.79 9.58 16.94
C ILE A 183 -3.52 10.82 17.80
N VAL A 184 -3.97 10.85 19.06
CA VAL A 184 -3.71 12.00 19.98
C VAL A 184 -2.23 12.22 20.20
N GLN A 185 -1.46 11.17 20.46
CA GLN A 185 -0.02 11.28 20.61
C GLN A 185 0.61 11.87 19.35
N ARG A 186 0.15 11.45 18.16
CA ARG A 186 0.67 11.97 16.91
C ARG A 186 0.31 13.44 16.70
N THR A 187 -0.94 13.83 16.92
CA THR A 187 -1.39 15.23 16.81
C THR A 187 -0.61 16.13 17.75
N ASN A 188 -0.41 15.73 19.01
CA ASN A 188 0.38 16.50 19.98
C ASN A 188 1.83 16.67 19.53
N PHE A 189 2.45 15.63 18.97
CA PHE A 189 3.81 15.69 18.45
C PHE A 189 3.93 16.73 17.32
N GLU A 190 3.01 16.73 16.36
CA GLU A 190 3.02 17.70 15.26
C GLU A 190 2.77 19.13 15.75
N GLN A 191 1.89 19.34 16.74
CA GLN A 191 1.68 20.66 17.34
C GLN A 191 2.95 21.21 17.98
N VAL A 192 3.66 20.39 18.76
CA VAL A 192 4.93 20.79 19.39
C VAL A 192 6.00 21.09 18.33
N ARG A 193 6.05 20.30 17.26
CA ARG A 193 6.98 20.55 16.14
C ARG A 193 6.67 21.88 15.46
N ALA A 194 5.40 22.13 15.10
CA ALA A 194 4.97 23.35 14.46
C ALA A 194 5.25 24.59 15.33
N GLN A 195 5.01 24.51 16.65
CA GLN A 195 5.32 25.59 17.57
C GLN A 195 6.83 25.91 17.60
N ARG A 196 7.69 24.89 17.63
CA ARG A 196 9.15 25.09 17.61
C ARG A 196 9.65 25.69 16.31
N GLU A 197 9.07 25.29 15.18
CA GLU A 197 9.40 25.87 13.87
C GLU A 197 8.99 27.35 13.83
N ALA A 198 7.81 27.70 14.34
CA ALA A 198 7.35 29.09 14.45
C ALA A 198 8.25 29.95 15.37
N ASP A 199 8.62 29.43 16.55
CA ASP A 199 9.50 30.12 17.50
C ASP A 199 10.92 30.34 16.92
N ALA A 200 11.43 29.35 16.16
CA ALA A 200 12.73 29.46 15.49
C ALA A 200 12.71 30.54 14.40
N THR A 201 11.67 30.62 13.57
CA THR A 201 11.52 31.68 12.57
C THR A 201 11.41 33.06 13.22
N ALA A 202 10.61 33.19 14.29
CA ALA A 202 10.47 34.46 15.02
C ALA A 202 11.80 34.91 15.65
N GLY A 203 12.61 33.98 16.17
CA GLY A 203 13.93 34.28 16.72
C GLY A 203 14.95 34.75 15.67
N VAL A 204 14.90 34.22 14.45
CA VAL A 204 15.76 34.64 13.32
C VAL A 204 15.42 36.07 12.88
N ASP A 205 14.13 36.40 12.77
CA ASP A 205 13.68 37.74 12.37
C ASP A 205 14.11 38.83 13.38
N LEU A 206 14.03 38.53 14.68
CA LEU A 206 14.52 39.42 15.74
C LEU A 206 16.04 39.63 15.66
N GLY A 207 16.81 38.60 15.31
CA GLY A 207 18.25 38.72 15.10
C GLY A 207 18.61 39.64 13.93
N GLN A 208 17.88 39.54 12.82
CA GLN A 208 18.08 40.41 11.65
C GLN A 208 17.64 41.86 11.91
N GLN A 209 16.57 42.08 12.67
CA GLN A 209 16.12 43.44 13.03
C GLN A 209 17.08 44.15 14.00
N LEU A 210 17.82 43.41 14.82
CA LEU A 210 18.75 43.97 15.80
C LEU A 210 20.17 44.19 15.26
N GLY A 211 20.42 43.95 13.96
CA GLY A 211 21.64 44.37 13.26
C GLY A 211 22.91 43.61 13.64
N TYR A 212 22.78 42.32 13.99
CA TYR A 212 23.89 41.38 14.00
C TYR A 212 24.10 40.73 12.63
#